data_AF-A0A847F0J4-F1
#
_entry.id   AF-A0A847F0J4-F1
#
_cell.length_a   1.000
_cell.length_b   1.000
_cell.length_c   1.000
_cell.angle_alpha   90.00
_cell.angle_beta   90.00
_cell.angle_gamma   90.00
#
_symmetry.space_group_name_H-M   'P 1'
#
loop_
_entity.id
_entity.type
_entity.pdbx_description
1 polymer ?
#
loop_
_entity_poly.entity_id
_entity_poly.type
_entity_poly.pdbx_seq_one_letter_code
_entity_poly.pdbx_strand_id
1 'polypeptide(L)'
;MKKTLVALSALLLTCPAWAQIKLDVDAGTRVATVTKLFNGTNIEDLNNQTNGGMFSQLIHGEAFEEGIDVDYLKLDRSDYSKIYVVLDERRIPHLITQTDIYSRVTWNHLSEKYDFHSKDIYNTRPFRGPRVISGWSFPGRFLVFDSLPAPIQRTMLERVNGPRQVSKYWEALTSGGVEAAYTLVRDGQAYIGRQTQRITLTGGSGEAGLTNHGLYKQGIRFDAGKPYDGILRIKADKPTTIHLSLRDEKGRVLAEKPYTLKGDGSYEKITFELTPNANTIKGSFGVSLKNQGSIDLGFAFLQPGTWGRIPGGWPIRTQFTDALKRQGITAFRYNGSMVDVGADTYLYRWKKMIGPVDERRVTFRSGFNPYATHSFGFIEMLQAAEAIDA
;
A
#
# COMPACT_ATOMS: atom_id res chain seq x y z
N MET A 1 -8.70 -89.79 -38.03
CA MET A 1 -7.51 -89.66 -37.15
C MET A 1 -6.62 -88.54 -37.65
N LYS A 2 -6.56 -87.40 -36.95
CA LYS A 2 -5.35 -86.61 -36.62
C LYS A 2 -5.81 -85.31 -35.96
N LYS A 3 -5.40 -85.13 -34.72
CA LYS A 3 -5.68 -83.99 -33.84
C LYS A 3 -4.81 -82.82 -34.26
N THR A 4 -5.36 -81.61 -34.30
CA THR A 4 -4.55 -80.40 -34.21
C THR A 4 -5.31 -79.35 -33.39
N LEU A 5 -4.85 -79.15 -32.16
CA LEU A 5 -5.15 -77.97 -31.35
C LEU A 5 -4.61 -76.74 -32.10
N VAL A 6 -5.43 -75.70 -32.26
CA VAL A 6 -4.93 -74.35 -32.51
C VAL A 6 -5.37 -73.47 -31.35
N ALA A 7 -4.38 -72.92 -30.67
CA ALA A 7 -4.51 -72.15 -29.46
C ALA A 7 -5.17 -70.79 -29.71
N LEU A 8 -6.00 -70.38 -28.76
CA LEU A 8 -6.61 -69.07 -28.67
C LEU A 8 -5.54 -68.06 -28.23
N SER A 9 -5.04 -67.23 -29.15
CA SER A 9 -4.11 -66.14 -28.82
C SER A 9 -4.88 -64.98 -28.21
N ALA A 10 -4.79 -64.82 -26.88
CA ALA A 10 -5.24 -63.63 -26.18
C ALA A 10 -4.36 -62.44 -26.62
N LEU A 11 -4.97 -61.47 -27.30
CA LEU A 11 -4.36 -60.18 -27.61
C LEU A 11 -4.26 -59.38 -26.29
N LEU A 12 -3.15 -59.54 -25.58
CA LEU A 12 -2.80 -58.72 -24.43
C LEU A 12 -2.58 -57.28 -24.89
N LEU A 13 -3.44 -56.38 -24.42
CA LEU A 13 -3.23 -54.93 -24.41
C LEU A 13 -1.90 -54.64 -23.71
N THR A 14 -0.83 -54.43 -24.48
CA THR A 14 0.45 -53.95 -23.95
C THR A 14 0.29 -52.47 -23.61
N CYS A 15 0.00 -52.19 -22.34
CA CYS A 15 0.23 -50.88 -21.77
C CYS A 15 1.76 -50.62 -21.82
N PRO A 16 2.26 -49.51 -22.39
CA PRO A 16 3.70 -49.28 -22.43
C PRO A 16 4.22 -49.18 -21.00
N ALA A 17 5.08 -50.12 -20.62
CA ALA A 17 5.83 -50.05 -19.39
C ALA A 17 6.67 -48.78 -19.43
N TRP A 18 6.37 -47.82 -18.55
CA TRP A 18 7.17 -46.63 -18.39
C TRP A 18 8.57 -47.08 -18.00
N ALA A 19 9.59 -46.69 -18.77
CA ALA A 19 10.96 -47.12 -18.54
C ALA A 19 11.35 -46.84 -17.08
N GLN A 20 11.82 -47.87 -16.38
CA GLN A 20 12.20 -47.75 -14.98
C GLN A 20 13.51 -46.96 -14.88
N ILE A 21 13.46 -45.74 -14.35
CA ILE A 21 14.66 -44.93 -14.12
C ILE A 21 15.41 -45.52 -12.91
N LYS A 22 16.67 -45.91 -13.12
CA LYS A 22 17.56 -46.33 -12.04
C LYS A 22 18.39 -45.13 -11.58
N LEU A 23 18.27 -44.78 -10.30
CA LEU A 23 19.09 -43.76 -9.64
C LEU A 23 20.12 -44.49 -8.75
N ASP A 24 21.40 -44.44 -9.14
CA ASP A 24 22.50 -44.97 -8.34
C ASP A 24 23.10 -43.84 -7.49
N VAL A 25 23.10 -44.01 -6.16
CA VAL A 25 23.62 -43.01 -5.20
C VAL A 25 24.88 -43.56 -4.53
N ASP A 26 26.03 -42.90 -4.75
CA ASP A 26 27.28 -43.22 -4.05
C ASP A 26 27.38 -42.43 -2.74
N ALA A 27 27.06 -43.10 -1.63
CA ALA A 27 27.16 -42.51 -0.29
C ALA A 27 28.60 -42.45 0.26
N GLY A 28 29.58 -43.10 -0.40
CA GLY A 28 30.99 -43.11 0.01
C GLY A 28 31.77 -41.88 -0.45
N THR A 29 31.23 -41.15 -1.44
CA THR A 29 31.92 -40.03 -2.07
C THR A 29 31.18 -38.72 -1.81
N ARG A 30 31.76 -37.82 -1.00
CA ARG A 30 31.28 -36.44 -0.86
C ARG A 30 31.82 -35.58 -2.02
N VAL A 31 30.97 -35.24 -2.98
CA VAL A 31 31.36 -34.41 -4.14
C VAL A 31 31.25 -32.90 -3.90
N ALA A 32 30.45 -32.48 -2.92
CA ALA A 32 30.25 -31.07 -2.60
C ALA A 32 29.83 -30.84 -1.14
N THR A 33 29.90 -29.59 -0.70
CA THR A 33 29.29 -29.11 0.54
C THR A 33 28.16 -28.17 0.19
N VAL A 34 26.94 -28.46 0.61
CA VAL A 34 25.81 -27.53 0.44
C VAL A 34 25.94 -26.44 1.52
N THR A 35 26.03 -25.18 1.10
CA THR A 35 26.10 -24.04 2.02
C THR A 35 24.80 -23.88 2.79
N LYS A 36 24.88 -23.42 4.05
CA LYS A 36 23.69 -23.06 4.82
C LYS A 36 22.86 -21.95 4.17
N LEU A 37 23.45 -21.16 3.28
CA LEU A 37 22.80 -20.05 2.55
C LEU A 37 22.12 -20.50 1.24
N PHE A 38 22.04 -21.81 0.98
CA PHE A 38 21.53 -22.33 -0.29
C PHE A 38 20.04 -21.98 -0.48
N ASN A 39 19.27 -22.01 0.61
CA ASN A 39 17.86 -21.68 0.62
C ASN A 39 17.66 -20.20 0.96
N GLY A 40 17.82 -19.32 -0.03
CA GLY A 40 17.53 -17.90 0.12
C GLY A 40 16.16 -17.51 -0.45
N THR A 41 15.67 -16.33 -0.05
CA THR A 41 14.53 -15.68 -0.70
C THR A 41 14.89 -14.28 -1.18
N ASN A 42 14.19 -13.82 -2.22
CA ASN A 42 14.20 -12.42 -2.62
C ASN A 42 13.01 -11.69 -2.01
N ILE A 43 13.25 -10.47 -1.56
CA ILE A 43 12.20 -9.60 -1.02
C ILE A 43 12.42 -8.17 -1.51
N GLU A 44 11.34 -7.59 -2.01
CA GLU A 44 11.28 -6.27 -2.60
C GLU A 44 9.91 -5.68 -2.26
N ASP A 45 9.71 -4.36 -2.34
CA ASP A 45 8.36 -3.77 -2.21
C ASP A 45 7.51 -3.98 -3.48
N LEU A 46 7.51 -5.22 -3.96
CA LEU A 46 6.87 -5.71 -5.17
C LEU A 46 5.62 -6.45 -4.73
N ASN A 47 4.47 -6.12 -5.34
CA ASN A 47 3.18 -6.72 -4.97
C ASN A 47 2.86 -6.64 -3.46
N ASN A 48 3.33 -5.60 -2.77
CA ASN A 48 3.11 -5.39 -1.33
C ASN A 48 3.72 -6.50 -0.44
N GLN A 49 4.82 -7.13 -0.86
CA GLN A 49 5.54 -8.12 -0.04
C GLN A 49 6.08 -7.51 1.27
N THR A 50 6.50 -6.24 1.24
CA THR A 50 6.95 -5.49 2.42
C THR A 50 5.77 -4.72 3.03
N ASN A 51 5.47 -3.51 2.56
CA ASN A 51 4.34 -2.70 3.02
C ASN A 51 3.04 -3.41 2.65
N GLY A 52 2.19 -3.72 3.62
CA GLY A 52 0.99 -4.56 3.44
C GLY A 52 1.23 -6.06 3.60
N GLY A 53 2.47 -6.52 3.45
CA GLY A 53 2.92 -7.91 3.62
C GLY A 53 3.59 -8.14 4.97
N MET A 54 4.90 -8.38 4.96
CA MET A 54 5.68 -8.70 6.16
C MET A 54 5.79 -7.53 7.15
N PHE A 55 5.75 -6.28 6.66
CA PHE A 55 5.72 -5.11 7.53
C PHE A 55 4.39 -5.04 8.30
N SER A 56 4.46 -4.72 9.58
CA SER A 56 3.29 -4.77 10.48
C SER A 56 2.24 -3.69 10.26
N GLN A 57 2.56 -2.64 9.50
CA GLN A 57 1.60 -1.60 9.11
C GLN A 57 0.33 -2.19 8.49
N LEU A 58 -0.83 -1.76 8.96
CA LEU A 58 -2.14 -2.22 8.53
C LEU A 58 -2.83 -1.25 7.58
N ILE A 59 -2.46 0.03 7.59
CA ILE A 59 -3.04 1.06 6.73
C ILE A 59 -2.31 1.16 5.37
N HIS A 60 -2.98 1.71 4.37
CA HIS A 60 -2.39 2.05 3.06
C HIS A 60 -2.66 3.53 2.76
N GLY A 61 -1.65 4.27 2.28
CA GLY A 61 -1.78 5.71 2.01
C GLY A 61 -1.49 6.52 3.26
N GLU A 62 -0.52 6.06 4.04
CA GLU A 62 -0.11 6.58 5.35
C GLU A 62 0.35 8.03 5.31
N ALA A 63 0.86 8.48 4.17
CA ALA A 63 1.37 9.83 3.94
C ALA A 63 0.38 10.72 3.19
N PHE A 64 -0.80 10.19 2.83
CA PHE A 64 -1.80 10.89 2.02
C PHE A 64 -1.23 11.42 0.71
N GLU A 65 -0.23 10.79 0.07
CA GLU A 65 0.38 11.33 -1.15
C GLU A 65 -0.46 11.10 -2.41
N GLU A 66 -1.32 10.09 -2.40
CA GLU A 66 -2.20 9.79 -3.52
C GLU A 66 -3.25 10.90 -3.70
N GLY A 67 -3.51 11.27 -4.96
CA GLY A 67 -4.64 12.12 -5.32
C GLY A 67 -6.00 11.49 -4.99
N ILE A 68 -7.06 12.07 -5.57
CA ILE A 68 -8.42 11.54 -5.42
C ILE A 68 -8.54 10.10 -5.93
N ASP A 69 -9.50 9.36 -5.38
CA ASP A 69 -9.81 8.00 -5.82
C ASP A 69 -10.29 7.94 -7.28
N VAL A 70 -10.20 6.76 -7.89
CA VAL A 70 -10.55 6.39 -9.27
C VAL A 70 -11.73 5.41 -9.35
N ASP A 71 -12.46 5.20 -8.26
CA ASP A 71 -13.70 4.40 -8.18
C ASP A 71 -14.69 4.67 -9.34
N TYR A 72 -14.80 5.92 -9.81
CA TYR A 72 -15.66 6.31 -10.94
C TYR A 72 -15.24 5.70 -12.29
N LEU A 73 -14.00 5.20 -12.41
CA LEU A 73 -13.54 4.46 -13.59
C LEU A 73 -14.06 3.02 -13.63
N LYS A 74 -14.67 2.53 -12.54
CA LYS A 74 -15.23 1.17 -12.40
C LYS A 74 -14.24 0.07 -12.80
N LEU A 75 -13.01 0.20 -12.31
CA LEU A 75 -11.94 -0.75 -12.59
C LEU A 75 -12.27 -2.12 -11.98
N ASP A 76 -11.79 -3.18 -12.62
CA ASP A 76 -11.73 -4.49 -12.00
C ASP A 76 -10.89 -4.41 -10.72
N ARG A 77 -11.24 -5.21 -9.71
CA ARG A 77 -10.55 -5.18 -8.41
C ARG A 77 -9.04 -5.43 -8.54
N SER A 78 -8.62 -6.28 -9.47
CA SER A 78 -7.20 -6.57 -9.76
C SER A 78 -6.45 -5.40 -10.40
N ASP A 79 -7.16 -4.41 -10.91
CA ASP A 79 -6.63 -3.26 -11.63
C ASP A 79 -6.69 -1.96 -10.82
N TYR A 80 -7.36 -1.97 -9.66
CA TYR A 80 -7.53 -0.79 -8.81
C TYR A 80 -6.20 -0.11 -8.42
N SER A 81 -5.15 -0.90 -8.19
CA SER A 81 -3.80 -0.41 -7.88
C SER A 81 -3.05 0.13 -9.09
N LYS A 82 -3.57 -0.05 -10.32
CA LYS A 82 -2.81 0.21 -11.55
C LYS A 82 -2.99 1.60 -12.11
N ILE A 83 -4.01 2.34 -11.66
CA ILE A 83 -4.35 3.68 -12.18
C ILE A 83 -4.48 4.69 -11.03
N TYR A 84 -3.87 5.86 -11.20
CA TYR A 84 -3.90 6.98 -10.25
C TYR A 84 -4.27 8.28 -10.95
N VAL A 85 -4.85 9.22 -10.20
CA VAL A 85 -5.01 10.61 -10.63
C VAL A 85 -3.76 11.39 -10.22
N VAL A 86 -3.23 12.17 -11.15
CA VAL A 86 -2.12 13.11 -10.92
C VAL A 86 -2.46 14.46 -11.52
N LEU A 87 -1.93 15.53 -10.95
CA LEU A 87 -2.19 16.91 -11.38
C LEU A 87 -1.00 17.49 -12.14
N ASP A 88 -1.29 18.21 -13.22
CA ASP A 88 -0.30 19.07 -13.86
C ASP A 88 -0.20 20.45 -13.19
N GLU A 89 0.72 21.31 -13.65
CA GLU A 89 0.93 22.68 -13.13
C GLU A 89 -0.27 23.62 -13.30
N ARG A 90 -1.25 23.23 -14.12
CA ARG A 90 -2.51 23.95 -14.37
C ARG A 90 -3.63 23.42 -13.47
N ARG A 91 -3.33 22.48 -12.57
CA ARG A 91 -4.29 21.73 -11.75
C ARG A 91 -5.26 20.89 -12.59
N ILE A 92 -4.90 20.53 -13.82
CA ILE A 92 -5.70 19.64 -14.67
C ILE A 92 -5.38 18.20 -14.28
N PRO A 93 -6.39 17.34 -14.04
CA PRO A 93 -6.16 15.97 -13.63
C PRO A 93 -5.94 15.03 -14.81
N HIS A 94 -4.93 14.19 -14.72
CA HIS A 94 -4.60 13.15 -15.69
C HIS A 94 -4.61 11.78 -15.02
N LEU A 95 -4.77 10.70 -15.81
CA LEU A 95 -4.60 9.35 -15.32
C LEU A 95 -3.19 8.86 -15.64
N ILE A 96 -2.53 8.25 -14.66
CA ILE A 96 -1.22 7.62 -14.82
C ILE A 96 -1.29 6.13 -14.48
N THR A 97 -0.57 5.31 -15.25
CA THR A 97 -0.42 3.87 -14.97
C THR A 97 0.76 3.58 -14.05
N GLN A 98 0.61 2.55 -13.22
CA GLN A 98 1.65 2.00 -12.33
C GLN A 98 2.77 1.27 -13.12
N THR A 99 2.47 0.69 -14.28
CA THR A 99 3.18 -0.48 -14.81
C THR A 99 4.46 -0.23 -15.62
N ASP A 100 5.11 0.93 -15.54
CA ASP A 100 6.32 1.21 -16.33
C ASP A 100 7.55 1.53 -15.49
N ILE A 101 8.29 0.49 -15.09
CA ILE A 101 9.58 0.57 -14.39
C ILE A 101 10.73 1.09 -15.26
N TYR A 102 10.56 1.21 -16.57
CA TYR A 102 11.65 1.60 -17.48
C TYR A 102 11.59 3.06 -17.90
N SER A 103 10.45 3.72 -17.70
CA SER A 103 10.33 5.16 -17.88
C SER A 103 10.72 5.89 -16.60
N ARG A 104 11.81 6.64 -16.65
CA ARG A 104 12.19 7.54 -15.56
C ARG A 104 11.13 8.63 -15.41
N VAL A 105 10.85 8.96 -14.17
CA VAL A 105 9.97 10.06 -13.82
C VAL A 105 10.85 11.19 -13.33
N THR A 106 10.65 12.39 -13.84
CA THR A 106 11.14 13.59 -13.16
C THR A 106 10.09 13.96 -12.13
N TRP A 107 10.46 13.94 -10.86
CA TRP A 107 9.58 14.39 -9.79
C TRP A 107 9.89 15.83 -9.55
N ASN A 108 8.85 16.61 -9.68
CA ASN A 108 8.80 17.99 -9.26
C ASN A 108 9.21 18.09 -7.77
N HIS A 109 9.81 19.21 -7.38
CA HIS A 109 10.38 19.35 -6.04
C HIS A 109 9.31 19.13 -4.93
N LEU A 110 9.71 18.77 -3.70
CA LEU A 110 8.76 18.60 -2.57
C LEU A 110 7.91 19.84 -2.30
N SER A 111 8.45 21.02 -2.61
CA SER A 111 7.77 22.30 -2.43
C SER A 111 6.80 22.65 -3.57
N GLU A 112 6.71 21.81 -4.60
CA GLU A 112 5.79 22.06 -5.71
C GLU A 112 4.37 21.62 -5.39
N LYS A 113 3.41 22.40 -5.91
CA LYS A 113 1.98 22.17 -5.67
C LYS A 113 1.37 21.10 -6.58
N TYR A 114 2.11 20.62 -7.57
CA TYR A 114 1.61 19.77 -8.64
C TYR A 114 2.52 18.57 -8.86
N ASP A 115 2.00 17.52 -9.50
CA ASP A 115 2.70 16.25 -9.59
C ASP A 115 3.72 16.24 -10.74
N PHE A 116 3.30 16.79 -11.88
CA PHE A 116 4.03 16.81 -13.14
C PHE A 116 3.87 18.14 -13.87
N HIS A 117 4.75 18.41 -14.83
CA HIS A 117 4.46 19.42 -15.84
C HIS A 117 3.62 18.81 -16.98
N SER A 118 2.68 19.59 -17.51
CA SER A 118 1.87 19.24 -18.67
C SER A 118 2.75 18.84 -19.84
N LYS A 119 3.84 19.57 -20.10
CA LYS A 119 4.84 19.20 -21.11
C LYS A 119 5.33 17.75 -20.98
N ASP A 120 5.58 17.26 -19.76
CA ASP A 120 6.07 15.90 -19.52
C ASP A 120 4.98 14.84 -19.72
N ILE A 121 3.74 15.19 -19.37
CA ILE A 121 2.57 14.34 -19.58
C ILE A 121 2.28 14.17 -21.08
N TYR A 122 2.20 15.27 -21.83
CA TYR A 122 1.79 15.25 -23.24
C TYR A 122 2.92 14.79 -24.18
N ASN A 123 4.19 14.96 -23.80
CA ASN A 123 5.34 14.43 -24.56
C ASN A 123 5.74 13.01 -24.15
N THR A 124 4.93 12.33 -23.33
CA THR A 124 5.26 10.97 -22.88
C THR A 124 5.43 10.02 -24.05
N ARG A 125 6.48 9.18 -23.98
CA ARG A 125 6.75 8.20 -25.04
C ARG A 125 5.63 7.14 -25.08
N PRO A 126 5.07 6.83 -26.25
CA PRO A 126 4.12 5.73 -26.38
C PRO A 126 4.75 4.39 -26.00
N PHE A 127 3.92 3.48 -25.47
CA PHE A 127 4.26 2.07 -25.36
C PHE A 127 4.40 1.43 -26.76
N ARG A 128 4.99 0.23 -26.83
CA ARG A 128 5.05 -0.54 -28.09
C ARG A 128 3.66 -0.85 -28.66
N GLY A 129 2.65 -0.93 -27.79
CA GLY A 129 1.23 -1.01 -28.10
C GLY A 129 0.42 -0.55 -26.89
N PRO A 130 -0.85 -0.17 -27.06
CA PRO A 130 -1.66 0.31 -25.95
C PRO A 130 -1.82 -0.77 -24.87
N ARG A 131 -1.71 -0.36 -23.61
CA ARG A 131 -2.01 -1.22 -22.47
C ARG A 131 -3.47 -1.03 -22.07
N VAL A 132 -4.23 -2.12 -22.06
CA VAL A 132 -5.63 -2.09 -21.64
C VAL A 132 -5.71 -2.47 -20.17
N ILE A 133 -6.31 -1.60 -19.35
CA ILE A 133 -6.53 -1.80 -17.92
C ILE A 133 -8.02 -1.58 -17.66
N SER A 134 -8.76 -2.64 -17.33
CA SER A 134 -10.23 -2.59 -17.15
C SER A 134 -10.97 -1.84 -18.28
N GLY A 135 -10.58 -2.10 -19.54
CA GLY A 135 -11.16 -1.45 -20.72
C GLY A 135 -10.58 -0.07 -21.08
N TRP A 136 -9.76 0.54 -20.21
CA TRP A 136 -9.09 1.81 -20.49
C TRP A 136 -7.81 1.57 -21.29
N SER A 137 -7.73 2.11 -22.51
CA SER A 137 -6.59 1.95 -23.42
C SER A 137 -5.57 3.05 -23.22
N PHE A 138 -4.42 2.71 -22.62
CA PHE A 138 -3.29 3.60 -22.39
C PHE A 138 -2.26 3.49 -23.53
N PRO A 139 -2.17 4.49 -24.44
CA PRO A 139 -1.18 4.47 -25.53
C PRO A 139 0.26 4.66 -25.03
N GLY A 140 0.42 5.30 -23.87
CA GLY A 140 1.67 5.48 -23.14
C GLY A 140 1.40 5.46 -21.64
N ARG A 141 2.31 6.00 -20.84
CA ARG A 141 2.18 5.96 -19.37
C ARG A 141 0.96 6.73 -18.85
N PHE A 142 0.59 7.80 -19.54
CA PHE A 142 -0.54 8.66 -19.19
C PHE A 142 -1.72 8.42 -20.13
N LEU A 143 -2.92 8.60 -19.58
CA LEU A 143 -4.12 8.88 -20.36
C LEU A 143 -4.51 10.33 -20.02
N VAL A 144 -4.31 11.22 -20.97
CA VAL A 144 -4.39 12.67 -20.76
C VAL A 144 -5.84 13.12 -20.65
N PHE A 145 -6.09 14.16 -19.83
CA PHE A 145 -7.44 14.68 -19.57
C PHE A 145 -8.27 14.89 -20.85
N ASP A 146 -7.68 15.56 -21.84
CA ASP A 146 -8.37 15.93 -23.09
C ASP A 146 -8.79 14.71 -23.94
N SER A 147 -8.19 13.54 -23.70
CA SER A 147 -8.52 12.28 -24.38
C SER A 147 -9.65 11.50 -23.69
N LEU A 148 -10.06 11.91 -22.49
CA LEU A 148 -11.07 11.20 -21.70
C LEU A 148 -12.49 11.55 -22.16
N PRO A 149 -13.48 10.65 -22.01
CA PRO A 149 -14.88 10.97 -22.25
C PRO A 149 -15.37 12.15 -21.40
N ALA A 150 -16.23 13.01 -21.94
CA ALA A 150 -16.74 14.20 -21.25
C ALA A 150 -17.35 13.95 -19.85
N PRO A 151 -18.10 12.85 -19.60
CA PRO A 151 -18.57 12.53 -18.24
C PRO A 151 -17.42 12.31 -17.24
N ILE A 152 -16.33 11.66 -17.68
CA ILE A 152 -15.16 11.39 -16.85
C ILE A 152 -14.40 12.68 -16.56
N GLN A 153 -14.20 13.51 -17.59
CA GLN A 153 -13.59 14.84 -17.43
C GLN A 153 -14.33 15.67 -16.37
N ARG A 154 -15.67 15.70 -16.45
CA ARG A 154 -16.52 16.40 -15.49
C ARG A 154 -16.33 15.86 -14.07
N THR A 155 -16.44 14.55 -13.87
CA THR A 155 -16.23 13.92 -12.54
C THR A 155 -14.84 14.20 -11.98
N MET A 156 -13.80 14.17 -12.81
CA MET A 156 -12.44 14.47 -12.38
C MET A 156 -12.31 15.92 -11.91
N LEU A 157 -12.82 16.89 -12.68
CA LEU A 157 -12.78 18.31 -12.29
C LEU A 157 -13.62 18.58 -11.03
N GLU A 158 -14.80 17.98 -10.92
CA GLU A 158 -15.67 18.08 -9.73
C GLU A 158 -14.97 17.54 -8.49
N ARG A 159 -14.29 16.40 -8.58
CA ARG A 159 -13.61 15.79 -7.42
C ARG A 159 -12.30 16.49 -7.06
N VAL A 160 -11.57 17.04 -8.03
CA VAL A 160 -10.31 17.77 -7.78
C VAL A 160 -10.54 19.20 -7.26
N ASN A 161 -11.62 19.85 -7.67
CA ASN A 161 -11.91 21.23 -7.30
C ASN A 161 -13.05 21.37 -6.29
N GLY A 162 -13.83 20.32 -6.07
CA GLY A 162 -14.93 20.31 -5.12
C GLY A 162 -14.50 20.16 -3.66
N PRO A 163 -15.46 20.21 -2.74
CA PRO A 163 -15.22 20.22 -1.29
C PRO A 163 -14.97 18.82 -0.69
N ARG A 164 -14.85 17.77 -1.53
CA ARG A 164 -14.71 16.38 -1.07
C ARG A 164 -13.50 15.69 -1.70
N GLN A 165 -12.34 16.31 -1.56
CA GLN A 165 -11.04 15.77 -1.99
C GLN A 165 -10.51 14.83 -0.88
N VAL A 166 -10.58 13.53 -1.13
CA VAL A 166 -10.09 12.48 -0.23
C VAL A 166 -9.00 11.68 -0.93
N SER A 167 -7.86 11.49 -0.28
CA SER A 167 -6.76 10.66 -0.79
C SER A 167 -7.24 9.24 -1.11
N LYS A 168 -6.79 8.68 -2.24
CA LYS A 168 -7.28 7.44 -2.86
C LYS A 168 -7.52 6.27 -1.91
N TYR A 169 -6.68 6.04 -0.90
CA TYR A 169 -6.80 4.88 0.00
C TYR A 169 -7.60 5.15 1.28
N TRP A 170 -8.10 6.36 1.44
CA TRP A 170 -8.98 6.77 2.51
C TRP A 170 -10.42 6.93 2.00
N GLU A 171 -11.36 6.99 2.93
CA GLU A 171 -12.76 7.28 2.66
C GLU A 171 -13.25 8.36 3.61
N ALA A 172 -14.09 9.27 3.11
CA ALA A 172 -14.75 10.25 3.96
C ALA A 172 -15.79 9.56 4.86
N LEU A 173 -15.61 9.72 6.17
CA LEU A 173 -16.56 9.33 7.19
C LEU A 173 -17.47 10.53 7.49
N THR A 174 -18.74 10.40 7.18
CA THR A 174 -19.78 11.35 7.57
C THR A 174 -20.96 10.59 8.16
N SER A 175 -21.38 10.94 9.36
CA SER A 175 -22.61 10.42 9.97
C SER A 175 -23.47 11.55 10.52
N GLY A 176 -24.79 11.33 10.55
CA GLY A 176 -25.74 12.38 10.90
C GLY A 176 -25.86 13.45 9.82
N GLY A 177 -26.31 14.64 10.24
CA GLY A 177 -26.51 15.80 9.36
C GLY A 177 -25.34 16.77 9.36
N VAL A 178 -24.10 16.26 9.44
CA VAL A 178 -22.90 17.10 9.49
C VAL A 178 -22.64 17.81 8.16
N GLU A 179 -22.16 19.05 8.27
CA GLU A 179 -21.60 19.82 7.16
C GLU A 179 -20.07 19.76 7.28
N ALA A 180 -19.42 19.10 6.32
CA ALA A 180 -17.98 18.91 6.34
C ALA A 180 -17.33 19.03 4.97
N ALA A 181 -16.11 19.56 4.96
CA ALA A 181 -15.24 19.66 3.79
C ALA A 181 -13.98 18.81 3.98
N TYR A 182 -13.50 18.26 2.86
CA TYR A 182 -12.30 17.44 2.75
C TYR A 182 -11.44 18.02 1.64
N THR A 183 -10.20 18.37 1.98
CA THR A 183 -9.30 19.05 1.04
C THR A 183 -7.94 18.38 1.04
N LEU A 184 -7.39 18.14 -0.15
CA LEU A 184 -5.97 17.80 -0.30
C LEU A 184 -5.19 19.11 -0.41
N VAL A 185 -4.59 19.52 0.71
CA VAL A 185 -3.85 20.78 0.83
C VAL A 185 -2.45 20.58 0.24
N ARG A 186 -2.05 21.49 -0.65
CA ARG A 186 -0.76 21.48 -1.37
C ARG A 186 -0.11 22.87 -1.32
N ASP A 187 0.31 23.26 -0.13
CA ASP A 187 0.89 24.58 0.17
C ASP A 187 2.41 24.54 0.42
N GLY A 188 3.03 23.36 0.28
CA GLY A 188 4.44 23.15 0.57
C GLY A 188 4.76 23.03 2.06
N GLN A 189 3.74 22.94 2.93
CA GLN A 189 3.85 22.77 4.38
C GLN A 189 3.35 21.39 4.85
N ALA A 190 3.28 20.42 3.94
CA ALA A 190 2.95 19.04 4.28
C ALA A 190 3.97 18.47 5.28
N TYR A 191 3.50 17.64 6.22
CA TYR A 191 4.39 17.06 7.24
C TYR A 191 5.48 16.19 6.61
N ILE A 192 5.06 15.29 5.73
CA ILE A 192 5.91 14.54 4.82
C ILE A 192 5.31 14.61 3.42
N GLY A 193 6.16 14.47 2.40
CA GLY A 193 5.69 14.51 1.02
C GLY A 193 5.22 15.90 0.59
N ARG A 194 4.21 15.97 -0.27
CA ARG A 194 3.73 17.20 -0.92
C ARG A 194 2.36 17.67 -0.47
N GLN A 195 1.57 16.78 0.12
CA GLN A 195 0.20 17.11 0.43
C GLN A 195 -0.24 16.65 1.82
N THR A 196 -1.34 17.21 2.27
CA THR A 196 -1.93 16.94 3.59
C THR A 196 -3.43 16.84 3.44
N GLN A 197 -4.01 15.88 4.14
CA GLN A 197 -5.45 15.70 4.14
C GLN A 197 -6.07 16.56 5.23
N ARG A 198 -6.79 17.61 4.83
CA ARG A 198 -7.57 18.46 5.72
C ARG A 198 -9.00 17.94 5.83
N ILE A 199 -9.54 17.97 7.05
CA ILE A 199 -10.95 17.74 7.35
C ILE A 199 -11.45 18.95 8.14
N THR A 200 -12.56 19.52 7.71
CA THR A 200 -13.20 20.64 8.41
C THR A 200 -14.67 20.31 8.66
N LEU A 201 -15.06 20.25 9.93
CA LEU A 201 -16.47 20.14 10.35
C LEU A 201 -16.98 21.56 10.63
N THR A 202 -17.89 22.07 9.81
CA THR A 202 -18.39 23.46 9.89
C THR A 202 -19.72 23.56 10.61
N GLY A 203 -20.50 22.48 10.64
CA GLY A 203 -21.86 22.54 11.20
C GLY A 203 -22.54 21.17 11.29
N GLY A 204 -23.78 21.19 11.79
CA GLY A 204 -24.60 20.00 11.95
C GLY A 204 -24.29 19.17 13.19
N SER A 205 -24.89 17.98 13.26
CA SER A 205 -24.71 17.02 14.35
C SER A 205 -24.32 15.64 13.83
N GLY A 206 -23.41 14.98 14.52
CA GLY A 206 -22.86 13.69 14.13
C GLY A 206 -21.34 13.72 14.09
N GLU A 207 -20.76 13.08 13.08
CA GLU A 207 -19.31 12.88 12.99
C GLU A 207 -18.81 13.11 11.57
N ALA A 208 -17.68 13.79 11.42
CA ALA A 208 -16.97 13.98 10.17
C ALA A 208 -15.50 13.57 10.31
N GLY A 209 -14.94 12.85 9.35
CA GLY A 209 -13.60 12.29 9.48
C GLY A 209 -13.18 11.45 8.29
N LEU A 210 -12.20 10.58 8.50
CA LEU A 210 -11.75 9.62 7.51
C LEU A 210 -11.66 8.22 8.08
N THR A 211 -11.83 7.24 7.21
CA THR A 211 -11.55 5.82 7.51
C THR A 211 -10.53 5.24 6.53
N ASN A 212 -9.60 4.44 7.05
CA ASN A 212 -8.66 3.62 6.28
C ASN A 212 -9.04 2.15 6.41
N HIS A 213 -9.22 1.50 5.26
CA HIS A 213 -9.63 0.09 5.18
C HIS A 213 -8.44 -0.81 4.82
N GLY A 214 -7.22 -0.38 5.14
CA GLY A 214 -6.01 -1.14 4.89
C GLY A 214 -5.65 -1.31 3.42
N LEU A 215 -4.87 -2.35 3.12
CA LEU A 215 -4.29 -2.58 1.80
C LEU A 215 -5.35 -2.59 0.69
N TYR A 216 -5.33 -1.57 -0.17
CA TYR A 216 -6.29 -1.40 -1.29
C TYR A 216 -7.76 -1.43 -0.85
N LYS A 217 -8.06 -0.91 0.34
CA LYS A 217 -9.42 -0.87 0.91
C LYS A 217 -10.08 -2.24 1.10
N GLN A 218 -9.29 -3.29 1.32
CA GLN A 218 -9.82 -4.66 1.45
C GLN A 218 -10.41 -4.97 2.84
N GLY A 219 -10.15 -4.11 3.81
CA GLY A 219 -10.50 -4.27 5.21
C GLY A 219 -9.31 -4.69 6.07
N ILE A 220 -9.37 -4.34 7.35
CA ILE A 220 -8.37 -4.68 8.37
C ILE A 220 -8.99 -5.74 9.29
N ARG A 221 -8.25 -6.83 9.53
CA ARG A 221 -8.65 -7.81 10.53
C ARG A 221 -8.34 -7.29 11.93
N PHE A 222 -9.38 -7.22 12.78
CA PHE A 222 -9.25 -6.94 14.20
C PHE A 222 -9.62 -8.17 15.02
N ASP A 223 -8.74 -8.55 15.96
CA ASP A 223 -8.96 -9.62 16.92
C ASP A 223 -9.37 -9.00 18.28
N ALA A 224 -10.54 -9.38 18.79
CA ALA A 224 -11.11 -8.88 20.03
C ALA A 224 -10.13 -9.03 21.20
N GLY A 225 -10.05 -7.99 22.04
CA GLY A 225 -9.22 -7.98 23.25
C GLY A 225 -7.72 -7.86 22.98
N LYS A 226 -7.26 -7.77 21.72
CA LYS A 226 -5.85 -7.58 21.41
C LYS A 226 -5.55 -6.11 21.06
N PRO A 227 -4.51 -5.49 21.65
CA PRO A 227 -4.20 -4.09 21.40
C PRO A 227 -3.61 -3.84 20.01
N TYR A 228 -3.89 -2.67 19.46
CA TYR A 228 -3.32 -2.16 18.21
C TYR A 228 -2.67 -0.81 18.46
N ASP A 229 -1.39 -0.69 18.08
CA ASP A 229 -0.58 0.50 18.31
C ASP A 229 -0.59 1.39 17.06
N GLY A 230 -0.60 2.70 17.26
CA GLY A 230 -0.55 3.64 16.14
C GLY A 230 0.16 4.94 16.44
N ILE A 231 0.46 5.64 15.35
CA ILE A 231 1.09 6.97 15.34
C ILE A 231 0.30 7.86 14.40
N LEU A 232 0.00 9.09 14.83
CA LEU A 232 -0.43 10.15 13.93
C LEU A 232 0.56 11.31 13.95
N ARG A 233 0.68 11.98 12.81
CA ARG A 233 1.20 13.35 12.71
C ARG A 233 0.08 14.22 12.21
N ILE A 234 -0.42 15.06 13.11
CA ILE A 234 -1.66 15.80 12.94
C ILE A 234 -1.49 17.20 13.53
N LYS A 235 -2.15 18.20 12.93
CA LYS A 235 -2.20 19.56 13.47
C LYS A 235 -3.60 20.15 13.42
N ALA A 236 -3.82 21.16 14.25
CA ALA A 236 -4.96 22.05 14.22
C ALA A 236 -4.49 23.46 14.59
N ASP A 237 -5.21 24.48 14.13
CA ASP A 237 -4.90 25.89 14.43
C ASP A 237 -5.56 26.39 15.72
N LYS A 238 -6.43 25.55 16.32
CA LYS A 238 -7.12 25.78 17.59
C LYS A 238 -7.26 24.47 18.36
N PRO A 239 -7.32 24.50 19.70
CA PRO A 239 -7.53 23.28 20.49
C PRO A 239 -8.73 22.50 19.95
N THR A 240 -8.50 21.27 19.53
CA THR A 240 -9.48 20.46 18.81
C THR A 240 -9.45 19.04 19.31
N THR A 241 -10.60 18.50 19.71
CA THR A 241 -10.72 17.10 20.10
C THR A 241 -11.03 16.23 18.90
N ILE A 242 -10.15 15.27 18.64
CA ILE A 242 -10.33 14.21 17.65
C ILE A 242 -10.73 12.91 18.34
N HIS A 243 -11.36 12.00 17.59
CA HIS A 243 -11.67 10.64 18.01
C HIS A 243 -10.95 9.65 17.11
N LEU A 244 -10.12 8.79 17.71
CA LEU A 244 -9.47 7.68 17.05
C LEU A 244 -10.32 6.43 17.25
N SER A 245 -10.63 5.68 16.19
CA SER A 245 -11.54 4.54 16.29
C SER A 245 -11.09 3.34 15.48
N LEU A 246 -11.40 2.14 15.98
CA LEU A 246 -11.45 0.91 15.18
C LEU A 246 -12.93 0.61 14.92
N ARG A 247 -13.28 0.28 13.68
CA ARG A 247 -14.67 0.02 13.28
C ARG A 247 -14.78 -1.29 12.54
N ASP A 248 -15.95 -1.90 12.57
CA ASP A 248 -16.26 -3.08 11.77
C ASP A 248 -16.68 -2.70 10.33
N GLU A 249 -17.01 -3.72 9.54
CA GLU A 249 -17.39 -3.58 8.14
C GLU A 249 -18.71 -2.81 7.90
N LYS A 250 -19.49 -2.58 8.96
CA LYS A 250 -20.73 -1.79 8.95
C LYS A 250 -20.52 -0.39 9.54
N GLY A 251 -19.28 -0.03 9.89
CA GLY A 251 -18.94 1.24 10.52
C GLY A 251 -19.25 1.30 12.02
N ARG A 252 -19.62 0.19 12.66
CA ARG A 252 -19.84 0.16 14.11
C ARG A 252 -18.50 0.26 14.84
N VAL A 253 -18.45 1.10 15.87
CA VAL A 253 -17.24 1.32 16.67
C VAL A 253 -16.93 0.09 17.53
N LEU A 254 -15.72 -0.43 17.39
CA LEU A 254 -15.15 -1.54 18.17
C LEU A 254 -14.24 -1.04 19.29
N ALA A 255 -13.60 0.10 19.09
CA ALA A 255 -12.81 0.83 20.08
C ALA A 255 -12.81 2.32 19.69
N GLU A 256 -12.81 3.22 20.67
CA GLU A 256 -12.65 4.65 20.43
C GLU A 256 -11.85 5.30 21.57
N LYS A 257 -10.99 6.26 21.22
CA LYS A 257 -10.25 7.08 22.18
C LYS A 257 -10.22 8.55 21.72
N PRO A 258 -10.65 9.50 22.57
CA PRO A 258 -10.52 10.92 22.26
C PRO A 258 -9.07 11.40 22.50
N TYR A 259 -8.66 12.42 21.75
CA TYR A 259 -7.42 13.14 21.99
C TYR A 259 -7.63 14.64 21.72
N THR A 260 -7.16 15.51 22.60
CA THR A 260 -7.23 16.96 22.42
C THR A 260 -5.89 17.47 21.90
N LEU A 261 -5.90 17.99 20.67
CA LEU A 261 -4.77 18.68 20.06
C LEU A 261 -4.52 20.02 20.77
N LYS A 262 -3.25 20.42 20.88
CA LYS A 262 -2.84 21.73 21.42
C LYS A 262 -3.42 22.87 20.62
N GLY A 263 -3.47 22.71 19.30
CA GLY A 263 -4.06 23.73 18.43
C GLY A 263 -3.17 24.95 18.19
N ASP A 264 -1.85 24.76 18.08
CA ASP A 264 -0.87 25.83 17.87
C ASP A 264 -0.41 25.96 16.41
N GLY A 265 -1.07 25.25 15.48
CA GLY A 265 -0.72 25.24 14.07
C GLY A 265 0.50 24.37 13.72
N SER A 266 1.09 23.65 14.68
CA SER A 266 2.24 22.75 14.46
C SER A 266 1.83 21.26 14.45
N TYR A 267 2.59 20.43 13.73
CA TYR A 267 2.38 18.98 13.71
C TYR A 267 2.76 18.34 15.03
N GLU A 268 1.77 17.74 15.69
CA GLU A 268 1.94 16.96 16.90
C GLU A 268 2.10 15.48 16.57
N LYS A 269 2.98 14.78 17.29
CA LYS A 269 3.04 13.32 17.28
C LYS A 269 2.09 12.77 18.33
N ILE A 270 1.10 12.00 17.90
CA ILE A 270 0.24 11.23 18.80
C ILE A 270 0.67 9.77 18.72
N THR A 271 0.90 9.15 19.87
CA THR A 271 0.99 7.69 19.99
C THR A 271 -0.25 7.19 20.71
N PHE A 272 -0.81 6.09 20.24
CA PHE A 272 -2.06 5.56 20.79
C PHE A 272 -2.10 4.04 20.72
N GLU A 273 -2.95 3.48 21.58
CA GLU A 273 -3.33 2.08 21.57
C GLU A 273 -4.86 2.02 21.54
N LEU A 274 -5.41 1.12 20.72
CA LEU A 274 -6.84 0.80 20.66
C LEU A 274 -7.03 -0.71 20.78
N THR A 275 -7.92 -1.14 21.68
CA THR A 275 -8.24 -2.55 21.87
C THR A 275 -9.70 -2.79 21.47
N PRO A 276 -9.97 -3.49 20.36
CA PRO A 276 -11.32 -3.72 19.86
C PRO A 276 -12.07 -4.69 20.77
N ASN A 277 -13.36 -4.43 21.00
CA ASN A 277 -14.23 -5.26 21.82
C ASN A 277 -14.82 -6.49 21.08
N ALA A 278 -14.67 -6.56 19.76
CA ALA A 278 -15.17 -7.65 18.93
C ALA A 278 -14.24 -7.93 17.74
N ASN A 279 -14.37 -9.13 17.17
CA ASN A 279 -13.64 -9.53 15.98
C ASN A 279 -14.27 -8.93 14.72
N THR A 280 -13.46 -8.56 13.74
CA THR A 280 -13.90 -8.32 12.35
C THR A 280 -12.79 -8.70 11.38
N ILE A 281 -13.15 -9.05 10.15
CA ILE A 281 -12.22 -9.35 9.07
C ILE A 281 -12.06 -8.16 8.13
N LYS A 282 -13.07 -7.27 8.08
CA LYS A 282 -13.13 -6.13 7.16
C LYS A 282 -13.34 -4.81 7.91
N GLY A 283 -12.60 -4.63 9.00
CA GLY A 283 -12.64 -3.41 9.79
C GLY A 283 -11.90 -2.23 9.15
N SER A 284 -12.01 -1.08 9.80
CA SER A 284 -11.34 0.15 9.40
C SER A 284 -10.80 0.94 10.60
N PHE A 285 -9.75 1.73 10.36
CA PHE A 285 -9.24 2.72 11.31
C PHE A 285 -9.83 4.08 10.97
N GLY A 286 -10.36 4.80 11.97
CA GLY A 286 -10.99 6.10 11.79
C GLY A 286 -10.34 7.22 12.60
N VAL A 287 -10.27 8.41 12.00
CA VAL A 287 -9.92 9.67 12.68
C VAL A 287 -11.02 10.70 12.38
N SER A 288 -11.63 11.28 13.41
CA SER A 288 -12.83 12.09 13.23
C SER A 288 -12.99 13.24 14.24
N LEU A 289 -13.87 14.16 13.87
CA LEU A 289 -14.37 15.28 14.66
C LEU A 289 -15.85 15.04 14.97
N LYS A 290 -16.25 15.33 16.21
CA LYS A 290 -17.66 15.36 16.65
C LYS A 290 -18.15 16.77 16.99
N ASN A 291 -17.22 17.73 17.01
CA ASN A 291 -17.47 19.15 17.22
C ASN A 291 -16.86 19.94 16.07
N GLN A 292 -17.36 21.15 15.82
CA GLN A 292 -16.80 22.03 14.80
C GLN A 292 -15.30 22.23 15.01
N GLY A 293 -14.55 22.21 13.92
CA GLY A 293 -13.10 22.29 13.96
C GLY A 293 -12.46 21.90 12.64
N SER A 294 -11.15 22.11 12.53
CA SER A 294 -10.37 21.72 11.37
C SER A 294 -9.09 21.02 11.81
N ILE A 295 -8.78 19.91 11.16
CA ILE A 295 -7.56 19.14 11.37
C ILE A 295 -6.86 18.85 10.06
N ASP A 296 -5.54 18.75 10.13
CA ASP A 296 -4.64 18.43 9.04
C ASP A 296 -3.88 17.15 9.38
N LEU A 297 -4.10 16.09 8.61
CA LEU A 297 -3.43 14.80 8.75
C LEU A 297 -2.27 14.71 7.76
N GLY A 298 -1.05 14.66 8.31
CA GLY A 298 0.19 14.56 7.55
C GLY A 298 0.78 13.15 7.52
N PHE A 299 0.53 12.34 8.57
CA PHE A 299 0.90 10.93 8.59
C PHE A 299 -0.03 10.13 9.50
N ALA A 300 -0.30 8.88 9.14
CA ALA A 300 -0.96 7.92 10.01
C ALA A 300 -0.20 6.59 9.99
N PHE A 301 -0.34 5.80 11.03
CA PHE A 301 0.21 4.45 11.10
C PHE A 301 -0.58 3.63 12.11
N LEU A 302 -0.85 2.36 11.80
CA LEU A 302 -1.48 1.40 12.70
C LEU A 302 -0.83 0.04 12.48
N GLN A 303 -0.55 -0.67 13.57
CA GLN A 303 0.01 -2.03 13.55
C GLN A 303 -0.62 -2.86 14.68
N PRO A 304 -0.54 -4.20 14.61
CA PRO A 304 -0.78 -5.04 15.78
C PRO A 304 0.16 -4.66 16.94
N GLY A 305 -0.33 -4.80 18.18
CA GLY A 305 0.51 -4.78 19.37
C GLY A 305 1.58 -5.88 19.35
N THR A 306 2.29 -6.06 20.48
CA THR A 306 3.37 -7.07 20.58
C THR A 306 2.92 -8.49 20.24
N TRP A 307 1.63 -8.81 20.40
CA TRP A 307 1.05 -10.12 20.07
C TRP A 307 1.15 -10.50 18.58
N GLY A 308 1.20 -9.51 17.68
CA GLY A 308 1.23 -9.73 16.23
C GLY A 308 2.60 -9.42 15.60
N ARG A 309 3.59 -9.11 16.44
CA ARG A 309 4.93 -8.68 16.05
C ARG A 309 5.98 -9.66 16.57
N ILE A 310 7.12 -9.72 15.88
CA ILE A 310 8.24 -10.54 16.33
C ILE A 310 8.76 -10.07 17.70
N PRO A 311 9.46 -10.94 18.46
CA PRO A 311 10.06 -10.57 19.74
C PRO A 311 10.90 -9.28 19.65
N GLY A 312 10.91 -8.49 20.73
CA GLY A 312 11.52 -7.16 20.73
C GLY A 312 10.60 -6.04 20.22
N GLY A 313 9.38 -6.37 19.76
CA GLY A 313 8.39 -5.38 19.32
C GLY A 313 8.74 -4.73 17.98
N TRP A 314 9.65 -5.33 17.21
CA TRP A 314 9.99 -4.83 15.88
C TRP A 314 8.77 -4.92 14.95
N PRO A 315 8.60 -3.97 14.02
CA PRO A 315 7.40 -3.84 13.20
C PRO A 315 7.33 -4.89 12.07
N ILE A 316 7.66 -6.14 12.37
CA ILE A 316 7.63 -7.30 11.47
C ILE A 316 6.56 -8.26 11.98
N ARG A 317 5.69 -8.72 11.07
CA ARG A 317 4.60 -9.64 11.41
C ARG A 317 5.14 -11.05 11.62
N THR A 318 4.88 -11.63 12.79
CA THR A 318 5.36 -12.97 13.20
C THR A 318 4.95 -14.07 12.23
N GLN A 319 3.73 -13.99 11.68
CA GLN A 319 3.23 -15.00 10.75
C GLN A 319 4.10 -15.18 9.49
N PHE A 320 4.74 -14.10 9.02
CA PHE A 320 5.61 -14.13 7.84
C PHE A 320 6.96 -14.72 8.17
N THR A 321 7.58 -14.32 9.29
CA THR A 321 8.84 -14.90 9.74
C THR A 321 8.70 -16.38 10.07
N ASP A 322 7.59 -16.79 10.67
CA ASP A 322 7.31 -18.20 10.95
C ASP A 322 7.14 -19.03 9.67
N ALA A 323 6.51 -18.45 8.65
CA ALA A 323 6.38 -19.11 7.35
C ALA A 323 7.74 -19.29 6.66
N LEU A 324 8.60 -18.27 6.70
CA LEU A 324 9.95 -18.34 6.14
C LEU A 324 10.83 -19.37 6.88
N LYS A 325 10.76 -19.41 8.22
CA LYS A 325 11.42 -20.44 9.03
C LYS A 325 10.96 -21.85 8.66
N ARG A 326 9.65 -22.06 8.51
CA ARG A 326 9.10 -23.37 8.08
C ARG A 326 9.55 -23.78 6.69
N GLN A 327 9.82 -22.82 5.81
CA GLN A 327 10.38 -23.06 4.47
C GLN A 327 11.90 -23.30 4.49
N GLY A 328 12.56 -23.17 5.66
CA GLY A 328 14.01 -23.32 5.77
C GLY A 328 14.79 -22.21 5.05
N ILE A 329 14.21 -21.00 4.99
CA ILE A 329 14.89 -19.83 4.43
C ILE A 329 15.95 -19.33 5.41
N THR A 330 17.16 -19.12 4.89
CA THR A 330 18.37 -18.79 5.68
C THR A 330 19.19 -17.67 5.04
N ALA A 331 18.64 -16.99 4.04
CA ALA A 331 19.27 -15.82 3.42
C ALA A 331 18.20 -14.91 2.80
N PHE A 332 18.39 -13.60 2.94
CA PHE A 332 17.62 -12.61 2.20
C PHE A 332 18.46 -11.91 1.13
N ARG A 333 17.99 -11.95 -0.11
CA ARG A 333 18.34 -10.94 -1.11
C ARG A 333 17.33 -9.80 -0.99
N TYR A 334 17.71 -8.72 -0.33
CA TYR A 334 16.90 -7.51 -0.28
C TYR A 334 17.09 -6.66 -1.52
N ASN A 335 15.96 -6.26 -2.10
CA ASN A 335 15.86 -5.34 -3.23
C ASN A 335 16.40 -5.93 -4.55
N GLY A 336 16.02 -5.32 -5.65
CA GLY A 336 16.29 -5.80 -6.99
C GLY A 336 16.00 -4.75 -8.05
N SER A 337 14.78 -4.75 -8.57
CA SER A 337 14.37 -3.91 -9.70
C SER A 337 14.15 -2.43 -9.36
N MET A 338 14.13 -2.08 -8.06
CA MET A 338 13.80 -0.73 -7.59
C MET A 338 15.00 0.22 -7.43
N VAL A 339 16.21 -0.22 -7.78
CA VAL A 339 17.43 0.56 -7.51
C VAL A 339 17.63 1.78 -8.44
N ASP A 340 16.91 1.90 -9.58
CA ASP A 340 17.26 2.90 -10.60
C ASP A 340 16.11 3.80 -11.13
N VAL A 341 14.89 3.76 -10.55
CA VAL A 341 13.75 4.53 -11.10
C VAL A 341 12.93 5.28 -10.06
N GLY A 342 13.65 5.92 -9.14
CA GLY A 342 13.14 7.03 -8.34
C GLY A 342 13.38 8.35 -9.03
N ALA A 343 12.58 9.33 -8.66
CA ALA A 343 12.52 10.56 -9.42
C ALA A 343 13.57 11.62 -9.04
N ASP A 344 14.47 11.27 -8.11
CA ASP A 344 15.67 11.99 -7.69
C ASP A 344 16.97 11.20 -7.99
N THR A 345 16.90 10.40 -9.07
CA THR A 345 18.00 9.62 -9.65
C THR A 345 18.44 8.41 -8.81
N TYR A 346 18.05 8.29 -7.53
CA TYR A 346 18.29 7.10 -6.72
C TYR A 346 17.22 6.93 -5.64
N LEU A 347 16.24 6.06 -5.90
CA LEU A 347 15.16 5.73 -4.94
C LEU A 347 15.72 5.19 -3.63
N TYR A 348 16.72 4.30 -3.72
CA TYR A 348 17.25 3.58 -2.58
C TYR A 348 18.50 4.22 -1.97
N ARG A 349 18.29 5.33 -1.25
CA ARG A 349 19.34 5.91 -0.38
C ARG A 349 19.11 5.46 1.06
N TRP A 350 19.77 4.39 1.51
CA TRP A 350 19.54 3.80 2.84
C TRP A 350 19.61 4.83 3.99
N LYS A 351 20.50 5.83 3.89
CA LYS A 351 20.60 6.96 4.86
C LYS A 351 19.34 7.83 4.96
N LYS A 352 18.41 7.71 4.01
CA LYS A 352 17.09 8.38 3.99
C LYS A 352 15.95 7.45 4.44
N MET A 353 16.27 6.20 4.78
CA MET A 353 15.33 5.17 5.28
C MET A 353 15.56 4.81 6.75
N ILE A 354 16.43 5.56 7.43
CA ILE A 354 16.70 5.41 8.85
C ILE A 354 15.84 6.39 9.66
N GLY A 355 15.73 6.14 10.95
CA GLY A 355 14.95 6.97 11.86
C GLY A 355 13.47 6.57 11.94
N PRO A 356 12.66 7.37 12.65
CA PRO A 356 11.25 7.10 12.88
C PRO A 356 10.48 6.96 11.56
N VAL A 357 9.56 5.99 11.49
CA VAL A 357 8.77 5.70 10.27
C VAL A 357 8.01 6.92 9.75
N ASP A 358 7.56 7.78 10.66
CA ASP A 358 6.82 9.00 10.40
C ASP A 358 7.71 10.15 9.89
N GLU A 359 9.04 10.04 9.96
CA GLU A 359 9.96 11.10 9.52
C GLU A 359 10.69 10.72 8.21
N ARG A 360 10.41 9.53 7.67
CA ARG A 360 11.05 9.05 6.45
C ARG A 360 10.43 9.71 5.23
N ARG A 361 11.30 10.08 4.30
CA ARG A 361 10.91 10.80 3.08
C ARG A 361 10.04 9.91 2.18
N VAL A 362 8.95 10.48 1.70
CA VAL A 362 8.19 9.91 0.58
C VAL A 362 8.72 10.41 -0.75
N THR A 363 8.78 9.50 -1.73
CA THR A 363 9.24 9.81 -3.09
C THR A 363 8.29 9.24 -4.11
N PHE A 364 8.08 9.96 -5.21
CA PHE A 364 7.44 9.37 -6.37
C PHE A 364 8.42 8.45 -7.10
N ARG A 365 7.93 7.31 -7.58
CA ARG A 365 8.72 6.32 -8.31
C ARG A 365 7.95 5.73 -9.49
N SER A 366 8.70 5.12 -10.38
CA SER A 366 8.15 4.16 -11.33
C SER A 366 8.13 2.76 -10.72
N GLY A 367 7.13 1.96 -11.10
CA GLY A 367 7.04 0.55 -10.73
C GLY A 367 5.84 0.20 -9.88
N PHE A 368 6.00 -0.77 -8.99
CA PHE A 368 4.89 -1.50 -8.38
C PHE A 368 4.04 -0.70 -7.38
N ASN A 369 4.34 0.57 -7.11
CA ASN A 369 3.46 1.56 -6.45
C ASN A 369 4.03 2.96 -6.77
N PRO A 370 3.20 4.00 -7.00
CA PRO A 370 3.67 5.32 -7.41
C PRO A 370 4.44 6.07 -6.33
N TYR A 371 4.23 5.73 -5.06
CA TYR A 371 4.92 6.33 -3.92
C TYR A 371 5.75 5.27 -3.19
N ALA A 372 6.98 5.64 -2.85
CA ALA A 372 7.81 4.92 -1.90
C ALA A 372 7.91 5.77 -0.64
N THR A 373 7.24 5.33 0.41
CA THR A 373 7.21 5.97 1.73
C THR A 373 8.41 5.60 2.59
N HIS A 374 9.15 4.55 2.19
CA HIS A 374 10.29 4.00 2.93
C HIS A 374 9.94 3.56 4.37
N SER A 375 8.66 3.26 4.62
CA SER A 375 8.20 2.80 5.92
C SER A 375 8.78 1.44 6.30
N PHE A 376 8.77 0.47 5.38
CA PHE A 376 9.68 -0.67 5.43
C PHE A 376 11.01 -0.31 4.75
N GLY A 377 12.07 -0.16 5.54
CA GLY A 377 13.38 0.29 5.10
C GLY A 377 14.48 -0.75 5.32
N PHE A 378 15.71 -0.25 5.35
CA PHE A 378 16.91 -1.08 5.54
C PHE A 378 16.95 -1.72 6.93
N ILE A 379 16.55 -0.99 7.98
CA ILE A 379 16.56 -1.50 9.36
C ILE A 379 15.51 -2.61 9.55
N GLU A 380 14.31 -2.43 9.01
CA GLU A 380 13.25 -3.44 9.10
C GLU A 380 13.63 -4.73 8.34
N MET A 381 14.40 -4.61 7.26
CA MET A 381 14.97 -5.78 6.59
C MET A 381 15.95 -6.55 7.49
N LEU A 382 16.88 -5.85 8.15
CA LEU A 382 17.84 -6.48 9.05
C LEU A 382 17.13 -7.16 10.23
N GLN A 383 16.10 -6.51 10.78
CA GLN A 383 15.26 -7.08 11.83
C GLN A 383 14.55 -8.37 11.37
N ALA A 384 14.06 -8.40 10.13
CA ALA A 384 13.46 -9.60 9.57
C ALA A 384 14.47 -10.72 9.34
N ALA A 385 15.69 -10.39 8.89
CA ALA A 385 16.79 -11.33 8.73
C ALA A 385 17.18 -11.96 10.08
N GLU A 386 17.41 -11.12 11.09
CA GLU A 386 17.72 -11.56 12.44
C GLU A 386 16.61 -12.43 13.03
N ALA A 387 15.34 -12.08 12.77
CA ALA A 387 14.21 -12.86 13.25
C ALA A 387 14.17 -14.29 12.72
N ILE A 388 14.79 -14.58 11.57
CA ILE A 388 14.83 -15.91 10.95
C ILE A 388 16.22 -16.57 10.95
N ASP A 389 17.22 -15.93 11.57
CA ASP A 389 18.63 -16.37 11.56
C ASP A 389 19.22 -16.50 10.13
N ALA A 390 18.90 -15.50 9.28
CA ALA A 390 19.32 -15.42 7.87
C ALA A 390 20.54 -14.52 7.61
#